data_AF-A0A2W8GJI1-F1
#
_entry.id   AF-A0A2W8GJI1-F1
#
_cell.length_a   1.000
_cell.length_b   1.000
_cell.length_c   1.000
_cell.angle_alpha   90.00
_cell.angle_beta   90.00
_cell.angle_gamma   90.00
#
_symmetry.space_group_name_H-M   'P 1'
#
loop_
_entity.id
_entity.type
_entity.pdbx_description
1 polymer ?
#
loop_
_entity_poly.entity_id
_entity_poly.type
_entity_poly.pdbx_seq_one_letter_code
_entity_poly.pdbx_strand_id
1 'polypeptide(L)'
;MNFGSRSEKVSRRIAQMEADLKALQKESDTLTGRVDDPAVQRPLRQTRTRKPFPESLPRDEKRLLPAASCCPECGGSLSYLGEDAAEQLELMRSAFRVIRTVR
;
A
#
# COMPACT_ATOMS: atom_id res chain seq x y z
N MET A 1 -43.45 -8.72 6.61
CA MET A 1 -42.40 -8.93 7.62
C MET A 1 -42.04 -7.57 8.19
N ASN A 2 -42.47 -7.25 9.41
CA ASN A 2 -42.21 -5.94 10.01
C ASN A 2 -41.03 -6.09 10.98
N PHE A 3 -39.93 -5.40 10.68
CA PHE A 3 -38.76 -5.39 11.56
C PHE A 3 -39.03 -4.46 12.76
N GLY A 4 -38.33 -4.67 13.88
CA GLY A 4 -38.49 -3.81 15.05
C GLY A 4 -38.06 -2.36 14.78
N SER A 5 -38.64 -1.39 15.51
CA SER A 5 -38.42 0.06 15.33
C SER A 5 -36.95 0.49 15.23
N ARG A 6 -36.04 -0.18 15.97
CA ARG A 6 -34.59 0.07 15.87
C ARG A 6 -34.02 -0.34 14.51
N SER A 7 -34.44 -1.48 13.97
CA SER A 7 -34.03 -1.97 12.66
C SER A 7 -34.54 -1.04 11.57
N GLU A 8 -35.79 -0.60 11.64
CA GLU A 8 -36.36 0.32 10.65
C GLU A 8 -35.64 1.67 10.60
N LYS A 9 -35.21 2.20 11.75
CA LYS A 9 -34.39 3.44 11.81
C LYS A 9 -33.02 3.25 11.16
N VAL A 10 -32.38 2.10 11.37
CA VAL A 10 -31.08 1.79 10.75
C VAL A 10 -31.24 1.67 9.24
N SER A 11 -32.26 0.96 8.75
CA SER A 11 -32.53 0.84 7.31
C SER A 11 -32.78 2.20 6.65
N ARG A 12 -33.53 3.08 7.28
CA ARG A 12 -33.74 4.46 6.79
C ARG A 12 -32.43 5.25 6.73
N ARG A 13 -31.58 5.11 7.75
CA ARG A 13 -30.28 5.78 7.79
C ARG A 13 -29.33 5.25 6.72
N ILE A 14 -29.33 3.94 6.46
CA ILE A 14 -28.56 3.33 5.37
C ILE A 14 -29.02 3.90 4.04
N ALA A 15 -30.32 3.89 3.76
CA ALA A 15 -30.88 4.43 2.52
C ALA A 15 -30.51 5.92 2.32
N GLN A 16 -30.51 6.72 3.39
CA GLN A 16 -30.09 8.12 3.33
C GLN A 16 -28.59 8.23 2.97
N MET A 17 -27.72 7.48 3.66
CA MET A 17 -26.28 7.54 3.38
C MET A 17 -25.94 7.03 1.97
N GLU A 18 -26.63 6.01 1.48
CA GLU A 18 -26.47 5.52 0.11
C GLU A 18 -26.87 6.58 -0.93
N ALA A 19 -27.94 7.34 -0.67
CA ALA A 19 -28.35 8.45 -1.52
C ALA A 19 -27.32 9.59 -1.52
N ASP A 20 -26.82 9.97 -0.34
CA ASP A 20 -25.80 11.02 -0.19
C ASP A 20 -24.49 10.63 -0.90
N LEU A 21 -24.04 9.38 -0.72
CA LEU A 21 -22.86 8.85 -1.41
C LEU A 21 -23.03 8.89 -2.94
N LYS A 22 -24.21 8.54 -3.45
CA LYS A 22 -24.49 8.57 -4.89
C LYS A 22 -24.45 10.01 -5.45
N ALA A 23 -24.91 10.99 -4.68
CA ALA A 23 -24.84 12.40 -5.06
C ALA A 23 -23.38 12.90 -5.12
N LEU A 24 -22.58 12.62 -4.07
CA LEU A 24 -21.15 12.98 -4.02
C LEU A 24 -20.34 12.30 -5.12
N GLN A 25 -20.62 11.03 -5.40
CA GLN A 25 -19.96 10.30 -6.48
C GLN A 25 -20.24 10.96 -7.83
N LYS A 26 -21.49 11.38 -8.10
CA LYS A 26 -21.86 12.07 -9.34
C LYS A 26 -21.11 13.40 -9.49
N GLU A 27 -21.03 14.19 -8.42
CA GLU A 27 -20.27 15.45 -8.42
C GLU A 27 -18.78 15.19 -8.69
N SER A 28 -18.18 14.22 -8.00
CA SER A 28 -16.79 13.79 -8.22
C SER A 28 -16.53 13.35 -9.67
N ASP A 29 -17.44 12.55 -10.26
CA ASP A 29 -17.29 12.07 -11.63
C ASP A 29 -17.38 13.23 -12.66
N THR A 30 -18.22 14.24 -12.40
CA THR A 30 -18.25 15.46 -13.24
C THR A 30 -16.96 16.27 -13.15
N LEU A 31 -16.38 16.40 -11.96
CA LEU A 31 -15.12 17.13 -11.75
C LEU A 31 -13.90 16.40 -12.33
N THR A 32 -13.91 15.07 -12.29
CA THR A 32 -12.80 14.23 -12.73
C THR A 32 -12.92 13.77 -14.18
N GLY A 33 -14.01 14.12 -14.88
CA GLY A 33 -14.24 13.77 -16.28
C GLY A 33 -14.59 12.29 -16.51
N ARG A 34 -15.06 11.58 -15.47
CA ARG A 34 -15.34 10.14 -15.50
C ARG A 34 -16.77 9.78 -15.91
N VAL A 35 -17.52 10.75 -16.43
CA VAL A 35 -18.95 10.59 -16.78
C VAL A 35 -19.15 9.51 -17.86
N ASP A 36 -18.17 9.31 -18.74
CA ASP A 36 -18.18 8.33 -19.83
C ASP A 36 -17.19 7.16 -19.64
N ASP A 37 -16.54 7.06 -18.47
CA ASP A 37 -15.65 5.94 -18.18
C ASP A 37 -16.47 4.64 -18.16
N PRO A 38 -16.14 3.62 -18.97
CA PRO A 38 -16.83 2.34 -18.87
C PRO A 38 -16.67 1.80 -17.45
N ALA A 39 -17.74 1.19 -16.91
CA ALA A 39 -17.70 0.54 -15.62
C ALA A 39 -16.75 -0.67 -15.68
N VAL A 40 -15.45 -0.42 -15.53
CA VAL A 40 -14.44 -1.47 -15.45
C VAL A 40 -14.59 -2.08 -14.08
N GLN A 41 -15.11 -3.31 -14.01
CA GLN A 41 -14.96 -4.14 -12.83
C GLN A 41 -13.46 -4.17 -12.52
N ARG A 42 -13.01 -3.48 -11.46
CA ARG A 42 -11.62 -3.58 -11.02
C ARG A 42 -11.47 -5.02 -10.55
N PRO A 43 -10.78 -5.91 -11.30
CA PRO A 43 -10.52 -7.23 -10.78
C PRO A 43 -9.83 -7.04 -9.43
N LEU A 44 -10.24 -7.82 -8.43
CA LEU A 44 -9.50 -7.95 -7.17
C LEU A 44 -8.04 -8.07 -7.56
N ARG A 45 -7.25 -7.05 -7.19
CA ARG A 45 -5.86 -6.92 -7.62
C ARG A 45 -5.14 -8.13 -7.03
N GLN A 46 -5.05 -9.22 -7.80
CA GLN A 46 -4.19 -10.33 -7.44
C GLN A 46 -2.81 -9.73 -7.35
N THR A 47 -2.30 -9.61 -6.13
CA THR A 47 -0.96 -9.13 -5.87
C THR A 47 -0.01 -10.17 -6.43
N ARG A 48 0.28 -10.06 -7.73
CA ARG A 48 1.43 -10.73 -8.31
C ARG A 48 2.64 -10.31 -7.49
N THR A 49 3.40 -11.27 -6.99
CA THR A 49 4.69 -11.01 -6.35
C THR A 49 5.49 -10.12 -7.30
N ARG A 50 5.91 -8.95 -6.80
CA ARG A 50 6.65 -8.00 -7.63
C ARG A 50 7.93 -8.69 -8.10
N LYS A 51 8.18 -8.66 -9.41
CA LYS A 51 9.46 -9.11 -9.96
C LYS A 51 10.56 -8.18 -9.42
N PRO A 52 11.76 -8.71 -9.11
CA PRO A 52 12.90 -7.88 -8.73
C PRO A 52 13.27 -6.92 -9.87
N PHE A 53 14.01 -5.86 -9.55
CA PHE A 53 14.51 -4.97 -10.59
C PHE A 53 15.55 -5.67 -11.47
N PRO A 54 15.67 -5.27 -12.76
CA PRO A 54 16.67 -5.84 -13.66
C PRO A 54 18.08 -5.81 -13.08
N GLU A 55 18.87 -6.86 -13.36
CA GLU A 55 20.27 -6.94 -12.91
C GLU A 55 21.17 -5.89 -13.55
N SER A 56 20.81 -5.41 -14.74
CA SER A 56 21.52 -4.36 -15.47
C SER A 56 21.48 -2.99 -14.79
N LEU A 57 20.56 -2.75 -13.86
CA LEU A 57 20.51 -1.49 -13.13
C LEU A 57 21.61 -1.46 -12.05
N PRO A 58 22.36 -0.34 -11.93
CA PRO A 58 23.37 -0.20 -10.89
C PRO A 58 22.70 -0.25 -9.52
N ARG A 59 23.27 -1.05 -8.61
CA ARG A 59 22.80 -1.21 -7.23
C ARG A 59 23.73 -0.48 -6.27
N ASP A 60 23.17 0.41 -5.46
CA ASP A 60 23.82 1.00 -4.30
C ASP A 60 23.33 0.29 -3.04
N GLU A 61 24.20 -0.53 -2.45
CA GLU A 61 23.89 -1.29 -1.24
C GLU A 61 24.10 -0.45 0.03
N LYS A 62 23.09 -0.43 0.90
CA LYS A 62 23.12 0.21 2.22
C LYS A 62 22.84 -0.83 3.29
N ARG A 63 23.88 -1.23 4.03
CA ARG A 63 23.75 -2.13 5.17
C ARG A 63 23.41 -1.33 6.43
N LEU A 64 22.28 -1.64 7.05
CA LEU A 64 21.91 -1.10 8.35
C LEU A 64 22.45 -2.05 9.41
N LEU A 65 23.48 -1.60 10.13
CA LEU A 65 24.03 -2.37 11.24
C LEU A 65 23.19 -2.13 12.51
N PRO A 66 23.14 -3.12 13.42
CA PRO A 66 22.60 -2.92 14.74
C PRO A 66 23.31 -1.76 15.46
N ALA A 67 22.56 -0.98 16.25
CA ALA A 67 23.11 0.15 16.99
C ALA A 67 24.14 -0.28 18.06
N ALA A 68 24.00 -1.49 18.59
CA ALA A 68 24.92 -2.08 19.56
C ALA A 68 25.38 -3.45 19.08
N SER A 69 26.62 -3.81 19.41
CA SER A 69 27.20 -5.14 19.10
C SER A 69 26.79 -6.22 20.11
N CYS A 70 26.11 -5.85 21.18
CA CYS A 70 25.67 -6.73 22.25
C CYS A 70 24.23 -6.46 22.67
N CYS A 71 23.58 -7.47 23.23
CA CYS A 71 22.24 -7.36 23.79
C CYS A 71 22.24 -6.40 24.99
N PRO A 72 21.37 -5.37 25.02
CA PRO A 72 21.33 -4.40 26.12
C PRO A 72 20.84 -5.00 27.44
N GLU A 73 20.15 -6.14 27.42
CA GLU A 73 19.63 -6.79 28.63
C GLU A 73 20.59 -7.80 29.25
N CYS A 74 21.29 -8.59 28.43
CA CYS A 74 22.16 -9.67 28.92
C CYS A 74 23.65 -9.52 28.60
N GLY A 75 24.04 -8.52 27.80
CA GLY A 75 25.44 -8.28 27.42
C GLY A 75 26.02 -9.28 26.42
N GLY A 76 25.25 -10.29 25.98
CA GLY A 76 25.68 -11.27 25.00
C GLY A 76 25.96 -10.64 23.63
N SER A 77 26.97 -11.14 22.92
CA SER A 77 27.28 -10.71 21.55
C SER A 77 26.15 -11.06 20.58
N LEU A 78 25.79 -10.13 19.70
CA LEU A 78 24.80 -10.41 18.66
C LEU A 78 25.37 -11.36 17.61
N SER A 79 24.59 -12.37 17.22
CA SER A 79 24.90 -13.28 16.13
C SER A 79 24.14 -12.89 14.86
N TYR A 80 24.65 -13.31 13.70
CA TYR A 80 23.98 -13.13 12.43
C TYR A 80 22.81 -14.11 12.30
N LEU A 81 21.60 -13.59 12.04
CA LEU A 81 20.36 -14.38 11.92
C LEU A 81 19.88 -14.54 10.47
N GLY A 82 20.29 -13.64 9.57
CA GLY A 82 19.85 -13.58 8.19
C GLY A 82 19.90 -12.14 7.66
N GLU A 83 19.54 -11.97 6.39
CA GLU A 83 19.44 -10.67 5.73
C GLU A 83 18.00 -10.43 5.30
N ASP A 84 17.45 -9.26 5.66
CA ASP A 84 16.24 -8.73 5.04
C ASP A 84 16.62 -7.61 4.05
N ALA A 85 16.22 -7.76 2.78
CA ALA A 85 16.62 -6.86 1.70
C ALA A 85 15.43 -6.20 1.02
N ALA A 86 15.47 -4.87 0.94
CA ALA A 86 14.49 -4.05 0.23
C ALA A 86 15.15 -3.29 -0.93
N GLU A 87 14.56 -3.35 -2.13
CA GLU A 87 15.01 -2.62 -3.30
C GLU A 87 14.07 -1.44 -3.62
N GLN A 88 14.65 -0.24 -3.83
CA GLN A 88 13.94 0.96 -4.25
C GLN A 88 14.58 1.54 -5.51
N LEU A 89 13.76 1.86 -6.52
CA LEU A 89 14.24 2.55 -7.73
C LEU A 89 14.36 4.05 -7.46
N GLU A 90 15.51 4.64 -7.79
CA GLU A 90 15.79 6.07 -7.66
C GLU A 90 16.21 6.65 -9.01
N LEU A 91 15.67 7.83 -9.34
CA LEU A 91 16.06 8.61 -10.52
C LEU A 91 17.12 9.64 -10.14
N MET A 92 18.30 9.55 -10.75
CA MET A 92 19.42 10.48 -10.56
C MET A 92 19.85 11.10 -11.88
N ARG A 93 19.71 12.43 -12.04
CA ARG A 93 20.25 13.17 -13.20
C ARG A 93 20.01 12.46 -14.54
N SER A 94 18.79 11.93 -14.76
CA SER A 94 18.35 11.12 -15.92
C SER A 94 18.80 9.65 -16.03
N ALA A 95 19.39 9.06 -14.99
CA ALA A 95 19.68 7.63 -14.91
C ALA A 95 18.92 6.97 -13.75
N PHE A 96 18.57 5.70 -13.87
CA PHE A 96 17.99 4.94 -12.78
C PHE A 96 19.08 4.15 -12.04
N ARG A 97 18.95 4.10 -10.72
CA ARG A 97 19.68 3.15 -9.86
C ARG A 97 18.73 2.47 -8.90
N VAL A 98 19.16 1.34 -8.37
CA VAL A 98 18.46 0.62 -7.31
C VAL A 98 19.17 0.86 -6.00
N ILE A 99 18.48 1.42 -5.01
CA ILE A 99 18.93 1.44 -3.62
C ILE A 99 18.53 0.12 -2.99
N ARG A 100 19.53 -0.72 -2.66
CA ARG A 100 19.34 -1.99 -1.97
C ARG A 100 19.65 -1.80 -0.49
N THR A 101 18.63 -1.81 0.36
CA THR A 101 18.82 -1.70 1.81
C THR A 101 18.80 -3.09 2.42
N VAL A 102 19.86 -3.46 3.14
CA VAL A 102 20.03 -4.75 3.81
C VAL A 102 20.02 -4.54 5.32
N ARG A 103 19.26 -5.35 6.06
CA ARG A 103 19.10 -5.31 7.52
C ARG A 103 19.44 -6.63 8.15
#